data_AF-A0A6M6IA02-F1
#
_entry.id   AF-A0A6M6IA02-F1
#
_cell.length_a   1.000
_cell.length_b   1.000
_cell.length_c   1.000
_cell.angle_alpha   90.00
_cell.angle_beta   90.00
_cell.angle_gamma   90.00
#
_symmetry.space_group_name_H-M   'P 1'
#
loop_
_entity.id
_entity.type
_entity.pdbx_description
1 polymer ?
#
loop_
_entity_poly.entity_id
_entity_poly.type
_entity_poly.pdbx_seq_one_letter_code
_entity_poly.pdbx_strand_id
1 'polypeptide(L)'
;MAMSWREAIERVLQEEARALHYSEISELILSKGYYKTEGATPDATVNAQITSSIKHEGEKSPFLKVSRGTFALRKAAPLDQSVSKPPVTLPPPTPLVLKEAQTATVEENSDESVIRCLGMYWQRDLVVWKNTPRVFGKQQASSKPVDFGNQRGIYILYDHHTVVYVGRSVDRPLGKRLYEHTIDRLGSRWDRFSWFGLLDVTDDGTLEEIPIQVTLPSLIATLEALLIEALEPPQNRKRGDDFSVMEYIQDVDPELKERELQNTLRAIEQKLRGQS
;
A
#
# COMPACT_ATOMS: atom_id res chain seq x y z
N MET A 1 15.27 4.58 24.88
CA MET A 1 15.99 4.64 23.58
C MET A 1 15.00 4.16 22.53
N ALA A 2 14.88 4.88 21.41
CA ALA A 2 14.11 4.36 20.28
C ALA A 2 14.82 3.11 19.74
N MET A 3 14.07 2.05 19.45
CA MET A 3 14.65 0.85 18.84
C MET A 3 15.09 1.17 17.41
N SER A 4 16.03 0.42 16.87
CA SER A 4 16.25 0.38 15.42
C SER A 4 15.10 -0.36 14.72
N TRP A 5 14.93 -0.14 13.42
CA TRP A 5 13.96 -0.90 12.62
C TRP A 5 14.14 -2.41 12.76
N ARG A 6 15.39 -2.88 12.74
CA ARG A 6 15.70 -4.31 12.91
C ARG A 6 15.20 -4.86 14.24
N GLU A 7 15.51 -4.20 15.35
CA GLU A 7 15.07 -4.63 16.68
C GLU A 7 13.56 -4.59 16.82
N ALA A 8 12.91 -3.58 16.24
CA ALA A 8 11.45 -3.47 16.23
C ALA A 8 10.79 -4.60 15.43
N ILE A 9 11.33 -4.97 14.27
CA ILE A 9 10.85 -6.08 13.45
C ILE A 9 11.01 -7.40 14.20
N GLU A 10 12.19 -7.66 14.77
CA GLU A 10 12.45 -8.88 15.56
C GLU A 10 11.47 -8.99 16.73
N ARG A 11 11.22 -7.88 17.44
CA ARG A 11 10.27 -7.85 18.55
C ARG A 11 8.84 -8.15 18.12
N VAL A 12 8.35 -7.53 17.05
CA VAL A 12 6.98 -7.77 16.56
C VAL A 12 6.81 -9.23 16.13
N LEU A 13 7.74 -9.78 15.35
CA LEU A 13 7.66 -11.17 14.93
C LEU A 13 7.79 -12.16 16.10
N GLN A 14 8.53 -11.79 17.16
CA GLN A 14 8.64 -12.60 18.36
C GLN A 14 7.36 -12.61 19.19
N GLU A 15 6.69 -11.45 19.33
CA GLU A 15 5.45 -11.32 20.08
C GLU A 15 4.27 -12.01 19.39
N GLU A 16 4.17 -11.88 18.06
CA GLU A 16 3.08 -12.48 17.29
C GLU A 16 3.29 -13.98 17.01
N ALA A 17 4.53 -14.46 17.08
CA ALA A 17 4.92 -15.87 16.90
C ALA A 17 4.34 -16.55 15.63
N ARG A 18 4.05 -15.77 14.59
CA ARG A 18 3.52 -16.22 13.30
C ARG A 18 4.21 -15.50 12.15
N ALA A 19 4.01 -16.01 10.93
CA ALA A 19 4.44 -15.32 9.72
C ALA A 19 3.53 -14.11 9.46
N LEU A 20 4.13 -12.95 9.19
CA LEU A 20 3.42 -11.69 8.95
C LEU A 20 3.87 -11.06 7.64
N HIS A 21 2.95 -10.39 6.95
CA HIS A 21 3.29 -9.57 5.79
C HIS A 21 4.05 -8.31 6.22
N TYR A 22 4.98 -7.81 5.41
CA TYR A 22 5.82 -6.66 5.79
C TYR A 22 5.03 -5.38 6.13
N SER A 23 3.86 -5.18 5.53
CA SER A 23 2.95 -4.06 5.84
C SER A 23 2.28 -4.22 7.21
N GLU A 24 1.92 -5.46 7.58
CA GLU A 24 1.38 -5.75 8.91
C GLU A 24 2.47 -5.58 9.98
N ILE A 25 3.71 -5.97 9.67
CA ILE A 25 4.86 -5.75 10.56
C ILE A 25 5.08 -4.25 10.78
N SER A 26 5.13 -3.44 9.73
CA SER A 26 5.34 -1.99 9.87
C SER A 26 4.21 -1.33 10.67
N GLU A 27 2.96 -1.70 10.42
CA GLU A 27 1.80 -1.21 11.17
C GLU A 27 1.88 -1.57 12.67
N LEU A 28 2.24 -2.81 12.99
CA LEU A 28 2.42 -3.24 14.39
C LEU A 28 3.57 -2.50 15.07
N ILE A 29 4.67 -2.23 14.36
CA ILE A 29 5.80 -1.46 14.89
C ILE A 29 5.39 -0.04 15.27
N LEU A 30 4.64 0.65 14.38
CA LEU A 30 4.23 2.03 14.62
C LEU A 30 3.10 2.13 15.64
N SER A 31 2.13 1.21 15.61
CA SER A 31 1.01 1.19 16.56
C SER A 31 1.44 0.85 17.99
N LYS A 32 2.37 -0.09 18.16
CA LYS A 32 2.96 -0.43 19.48
C LYS A 32 4.00 0.61 19.96
N GLY A 33 4.32 1.61 19.13
CA GLY A 33 5.26 2.69 19.45
C GLY A 33 6.72 2.23 19.58
N TYR A 34 7.09 1.10 18.97
CA TYR A 34 8.47 0.60 18.98
C TYR A 34 9.40 1.46 18.13
N TYR A 35 8.85 2.09 17.09
CA TYR A 35 9.55 3.03 16.23
C TYR A 35 8.66 4.22 15.90
N LYS A 36 9.30 5.36 15.64
CA LYS A 36 8.64 6.55 15.08
C LYS A 36 9.26 6.84 13.72
N THR A 37 8.46 6.70 12.66
CA THR A 37 8.92 7.01 11.31
C THR A 37 8.93 8.52 11.06
N GLU A 38 9.92 8.97 10.29
CA GLU A 38 9.95 10.31 9.68
C GLU A 38 9.74 10.23 8.16
N GLY A 39 9.77 9.01 7.60
CA GLY A 39 9.64 8.72 6.18
C GLY A 39 8.20 8.50 5.72
N ALA A 40 8.01 8.54 4.40
CA ALA A 40 6.72 8.32 3.75
C ALA A 40 6.40 6.83 3.56
N THR A 41 7.42 5.97 3.49
CA THR A 41 7.29 4.56 3.08
C THR A 41 7.78 3.55 4.14
N PRO A 42 7.17 3.50 5.34
CA PRO A 42 7.58 2.55 6.38
C PRO A 42 7.50 1.09 5.94
N ASP A 43 6.52 0.70 5.12
CA ASP A 43 6.35 -0.70 4.70
C ASP A 43 7.52 -1.14 3.80
N ALA A 44 7.88 -0.29 2.83
CA ALA A 44 9.02 -0.53 1.94
C ALA A 44 10.34 -0.56 2.73
N THR A 45 10.47 0.30 3.75
CA THR A 45 11.63 0.33 4.65
C THR A 45 11.76 -0.98 5.41
N VAL A 46 10.68 -1.51 5.98
CA VAL A 46 10.67 -2.80 6.68
C VAL A 46 11.05 -3.94 5.73
N ASN A 47 10.44 -4.00 4.54
CA ASN A 47 10.75 -5.03 3.55
C ASN A 47 12.23 -4.99 3.12
N ALA A 48 12.80 -3.79 2.91
CA ALA A 48 14.19 -3.60 2.56
C ALA A 48 15.14 -4.05 3.69
N GLN A 49 14.82 -3.77 4.95
CA GLN A 49 15.61 -4.20 6.10
C GLN A 49 15.65 -5.73 6.23
N ILE A 50 14.49 -6.39 6.10
CA ILE A 50 14.40 -7.86 6.18
C ILE A 50 15.15 -8.51 5.01
N THR A 51 14.89 -8.05 3.79
CA THR A 51 15.50 -8.62 2.58
C THR A 51 17.02 -8.41 2.57
N SER A 52 17.49 -7.24 3.00
CA SER A 52 18.92 -6.95 3.15
C SER A 52 19.58 -7.86 4.19
N SER A 53 18.96 -8.05 5.35
CA SER A 53 19.47 -8.98 6.37
C SER A 53 19.55 -10.41 5.85
N ILE A 54 18.52 -10.91 5.16
CA ILE A 54 18.54 -12.25 4.56
C ILE A 54 19.66 -12.37 3.51
N LYS A 55 19.83 -11.34 2.67
CA LYS A 55 20.86 -11.32 1.62
C LYS A 55 22.29 -11.32 2.16
N HIS A 56 22.57 -10.51 3.19
CA HIS A 56 23.91 -10.34 3.72
C HIS A 56 24.29 -11.37 4.79
N GLU A 57 23.34 -11.81 5.60
CA GLU A 57 23.59 -12.71 6.74
C GLU A 57 23.19 -14.17 6.44
N GLY A 58 22.38 -14.42 5.41
CA GLY A 58 21.99 -15.75 4.99
C GLY A 58 21.36 -16.57 6.12
N GLU A 59 21.96 -17.72 6.42
CA GLU A 59 21.48 -18.62 7.50
C GLU A 59 21.62 -18.03 8.91
N LYS A 60 22.48 -17.01 9.09
CA LYS A 60 22.62 -16.29 10.37
C LYS A 60 21.54 -15.24 10.56
N SER A 61 20.80 -14.88 9.50
CA SER A 61 19.70 -13.93 9.62
C SER A 61 18.60 -14.52 10.52
N PRO A 62 18.07 -13.74 11.48
CA PRO A 62 16.97 -14.17 12.32
C PRO A 62 15.66 -14.30 11.54
N PHE A 63 15.59 -13.71 10.34
CA PHE A 63 14.41 -13.71 9.50
C PHE A 63 14.41 -14.86 8.50
N LEU A 64 13.21 -15.37 8.22
CA LEU A 64 12.94 -16.38 7.21
C LEU A 64 11.81 -15.86 6.31
N LYS A 65 12.03 -15.87 5.00
CA LYS A 65 10.98 -15.60 4.01
C LYS A 65 10.12 -16.86 3.87
N VAL A 66 8.83 -16.75 4.17
CA VAL A 66 7.86 -17.87 4.10
C VAL A 66 7.16 -17.89 2.75
N SER A 67 6.72 -16.72 2.28
CA SER A 67 6.08 -16.52 0.98
C SER A 67 6.36 -15.10 0.46
N ARG A 68 5.69 -14.68 -0.62
CA ARG A 68 5.78 -13.32 -1.16
C ARG A 68 5.40 -12.30 -0.09
N GLY A 69 6.33 -11.41 0.26
CA GLY A 69 6.10 -10.34 1.25
C GLY A 69 5.90 -10.79 2.70
N THR A 70 5.86 -12.09 2.98
CA THR A 70 5.58 -12.64 4.31
C THR A 70 6.84 -13.25 4.95
N PHE A 71 7.11 -12.82 6.17
CA PHE A 71 8.32 -13.14 6.91
C PHE A 71 8.00 -13.69 8.30
N ALA A 72 8.87 -14.57 8.81
CA ALA A 72 8.79 -15.13 10.16
C ALA A 72 10.18 -15.14 10.82
N LEU A 73 10.23 -15.32 12.14
CA LEU A 73 11.49 -15.60 12.84
C LEU A 73 11.87 -17.06 12.72
N ARG A 74 13.15 -17.32 12.41
CA ARG A 74 13.73 -18.67 12.34
C ARG A 74 13.58 -19.45 13.66
N LYS A 75 13.64 -18.75 14.80
CA LYS A 75 13.49 -19.33 16.15
C LYS A 75 12.02 -19.64 16.51
N ALA A 76 11.07 -18.94 15.88
CA ALA A 76 9.64 -19.07 16.16
C ALA A 76 8.91 -19.98 15.17
N ALA A 77 9.51 -20.30 14.01
CA ALA A 77 8.96 -21.29 13.10
C ALA A 77 9.07 -22.68 13.75
N PRO A 78 7.96 -23.35 14.10
CA PRO A 78 8.01 -24.78 14.30
C PRO A 78 8.45 -25.39 12.97
N LEU A 79 9.41 -26.31 13.02
CA LEU A 79 9.61 -27.27 11.93
C LEU A 79 8.38 -28.18 11.88
N ASP A 80 7.24 -27.67 11.42
CA ASP A 80 6.11 -28.51 11.00
C ASP A 80 5.97 -28.42 9.49
N GLN A 81 6.77 -29.25 8.84
CA GLN A 81 6.37 -29.87 7.59
C GLN A 81 5.07 -30.65 7.85
N SER A 82 3.91 -30.04 7.61
CA SER A 82 2.70 -30.80 7.33
C SER A 82 1.90 -30.13 6.22
N VAL A 83 2.25 -30.53 5.00
CA VAL A 83 1.35 -30.51 3.86
C VAL A 83 0.09 -31.31 4.25
N SER A 84 -1.00 -30.63 4.61
CA SER A 84 -2.33 -31.26 4.67
C SER A 84 -2.96 -31.21 3.28
N LYS A 85 -2.52 -32.13 2.43
CA LYS A 85 -3.24 -32.53 1.22
C LYS A 85 -4.48 -33.34 1.67
N PRO A 86 -5.71 -33.04 1.24
CA PRO A 86 -6.83 -33.95 1.46
C PRO A 86 -6.60 -35.26 0.68
N PRO A 87 -6.91 -36.43 1.24
CA PRO A 87 -6.75 -37.71 0.57
C PRO A 87 -7.94 -37.95 -0.36
N VAL A 88 -7.70 -37.97 -1.67
CA VAL A 88 -8.52 -38.75 -2.59
C VAL A 88 -7.58 -39.70 -3.35
N THR A 89 -7.77 -40.96 -3.02
CA THR A 89 -7.21 -42.17 -3.63
C THR A 89 -7.54 -42.28 -5.11
N LEU A 90 -6.53 -42.53 -5.96
CA LEU A 90 -6.52 -43.54 -7.03
C LEU A 90 -5.04 -43.95 -7.33
N PRO A 91 -4.74 -45.22 -7.68
CA PRO A 91 -3.38 -45.81 -7.66
C PRO A 91 -2.60 -45.71 -9.01
N PRO A 92 -1.31 -46.13 -9.05
CA PRO A 92 -0.26 -45.73 -10.02
C PRO A 92 0.02 -46.81 -11.11
N PRO A 93 0.97 -46.61 -12.05
CA PRO A 93 2.37 -46.97 -11.77
C PRO A 93 3.47 -46.04 -12.40
N THR A 94 4.43 -45.72 -11.52
CA THR A 94 5.93 -45.64 -11.59
C THR A 94 6.66 -46.25 -12.84
N PRO A 95 8.01 -46.13 -13.01
CA PRO A 95 9.05 -45.38 -12.26
C PRO A 95 10.28 -44.77 -13.04
N LEU A 96 11.00 -43.86 -12.34
CA LEU A 96 12.47 -43.61 -12.32
C LEU A 96 13.13 -42.98 -13.58
N VAL A 97 13.98 -41.94 -13.48
CA VAL A 97 15.26 -41.90 -12.74
C VAL A 97 15.59 -40.49 -12.19
N LEU A 98 16.27 -40.55 -11.05
CA LEU A 98 16.74 -39.56 -10.08
C LEU A 98 17.94 -38.67 -10.53
N LYS A 99 18.07 -37.54 -9.79
CA LYS A 99 19.30 -36.85 -9.33
C LYS A 99 20.07 -36.03 -10.40
N GLU A 100 20.65 -34.87 -10.11
CA GLU A 100 21.03 -34.24 -8.85
C GLU A 100 21.32 -32.75 -9.13
N ALA A 101 21.01 -31.90 -8.14
CA ALA A 101 21.77 -30.75 -7.68
C ALA A 101 22.30 -29.71 -8.71
N GLN A 102 21.89 -28.45 -8.55
CA GLN A 102 22.76 -27.36 -8.06
C GLN A 102 22.17 -25.98 -8.40
N THR A 103 22.08 -25.14 -7.37
CA THR A 103 22.20 -23.68 -7.43
C THR A 103 21.62 -22.99 -8.66
N ALA A 104 20.33 -22.69 -8.61
CA ALA A 104 19.79 -21.51 -9.25
C ALA A 104 19.37 -20.56 -8.13
N THR A 105 20.14 -19.51 -7.93
CA THR A 105 19.69 -18.27 -7.33
C THR A 105 18.36 -17.91 -7.99
N VAL A 106 17.26 -18.16 -7.28
CA VAL A 106 15.95 -17.75 -7.76
C VAL A 106 15.85 -16.25 -7.50
N GLU A 107 16.47 -15.47 -8.39
CA GLU A 107 15.87 -14.21 -8.80
C GLU A 107 14.57 -14.59 -9.48
N GLU A 108 13.49 -14.75 -8.69
CA GLU A 108 12.15 -14.73 -9.26
C GLU A 108 11.96 -13.30 -9.76
N ASN A 109 12.11 -13.15 -11.08
CA ASN A 109 11.63 -12.01 -11.85
C ASN A 109 10.32 -11.54 -11.21
N SER A 110 10.33 -10.32 -10.67
CA SER A 110 9.18 -9.78 -10.01
C SER A 110 8.03 -9.74 -11.02
N ASP A 111 6.99 -10.54 -10.77
CA ASP A 111 5.64 -10.27 -11.26
C ASP A 111 5.13 -9.00 -10.53
N GLU A 112 5.86 -7.91 -10.73
CA GLU A 112 5.58 -6.60 -10.21
C GLU A 112 4.33 -6.10 -10.92
N SER A 113 3.28 -5.88 -10.13
CA SER A 113 2.10 -5.17 -10.60
C SER A 113 2.55 -3.86 -11.28
N VAL A 114 1.92 -3.55 -12.41
CA VAL A 114 2.16 -2.29 -13.13
C VAL A 114 1.69 -1.10 -12.27
N ILE A 115 0.64 -1.30 -11.47
CA ILE A 115 0.19 -0.36 -10.45
C ILE A 115 1.10 -0.47 -9.23
N ARG A 116 1.68 0.67 -8.84
CA ARG A 116 2.65 0.82 -7.74
C ARG A 116 1.98 1.12 -6.41
N CYS A 117 1.00 2.00 -6.45
CA CYS A 117 0.23 2.40 -5.27
C CYS A 117 -1.19 2.77 -5.66
N LEU A 118 -2.08 2.79 -4.69
CA LEU A 118 -3.48 3.15 -4.88
C LEU A 118 -4.02 3.94 -3.70
N GLY A 119 -5.17 4.57 -3.90
CA GLY A 119 -5.96 5.17 -2.83
C GLY A 119 -7.44 4.98 -3.12
N MET A 120 -8.19 4.49 -2.12
CA MET A 120 -9.61 4.15 -2.26
C MET A 120 -10.53 5.16 -1.59
N TYR A 121 -11.60 5.54 -2.30
CA TYR A 121 -12.73 6.32 -1.77
C TYR A 121 -12.38 7.63 -1.06
N TRP A 122 -11.39 8.35 -1.60
CA TRP A 122 -10.98 9.66 -1.13
C TRP A 122 -12.14 10.64 -1.25
N GLN A 123 -12.38 11.39 -0.19
CA GLN A 123 -13.43 12.39 -0.11
C GLN A 123 -13.00 13.66 -0.83
N ARG A 124 -13.91 14.19 -1.65
CA ARG A 124 -13.67 15.36 -2.49
C ARG A 124 -13.48 16.64 -1.67
N ASP A 125 -14.19 16.78 -0.57
CA ASP A 125 -14.18 17.97 0.30
C ASP A 125 -12.90 18.12 1.12
N LEU A 126 -12.11 17.05 1.28
CA LEU A 126 -10.82 17.06 1.95
C LEU A 126 -9.65 17.52 1.05
N VAL A 127 -9.94 17.96 -0.17
CA VAL A 127 -8.97 18.46 -1.16
C VAL A 127 -9.24 19.93 -1.47
N VAL A 128 -8.18 20.75 -1.52
CA VAL A 128 -8.29 22.13 -2.03
C VAL A 128 -8.21 22.16 -3.55
N TRP A 129 -9.38 22.34 -4.18
CA TRP A 129 -9.51 22.40 -5.64
C TRP A 129 -9.02 23.73 -6.21
N LYS A 130 -7.84 23.68 -6.83
CA LYS A 130 -7.20 24.77 -7.60
C LYS A 130 -6.61 24.21 -8.88
N ASN A 131 -6.04 25.06 -9.73
CA ASN A 131 -5.50 24.63 -11.03
C ASN A 131 -4.47 23.49 -10.94
N THR A 132 -3.71 23.45 -9.84
CA THR A 132 -2.78 22.39 -9.46
C THR A 132 -3.13 21.92 -8.05
N PRO A 133 -4.18 21.09 -7.88
CA PRO A 133 -4.59 20.64 -6.57
C PRO A 133 -3.59 19.63 -6.03
N ARG A 134 -3.44 19.61 -4.72
CA ARG A 134 -2.61 18.63 -4.01
C ARG A 134 -3.52 17.55 -3.46
N VAL A 135 -3.10 16.30 -3.60
CA VAL A 135 -3.90 15.12 -3.28
C VAL A 135 -3.13 14.35 -2.21
N PHE A 136 -3.33 14.73 -0.94
CA PHE A 136 -2.51 14.22 0.16
C PHE A 136 -2.94 12.85 0.68
N GLY A 137 -1.99 11.93 0.83
CA GLY A 137 -2.21 10.63 1.45
C GLY A 137 -1.04 10.17 2.31
N LYS A 138 -1.28 9.17 3.16
CA LYS A 138 -0.31 8.57 4.07
C LYS A 138 -0.43 7.05 4.05
N GLN A 139 0.70 6.35 4.12
CA GLN A 139 0.71 4.89 4.25
C GLN A 139 0.20 4.46 5.63
N GLN A 140 0.59 5.18 6.68
CA GLN A 140 0.14 4.95 8.06
C GLN A 140 -0.08 6.29 8.77
N ALA A 141 -0.82 6.30 9.87
CA ALA A 141 -1.22 7.53 10.57
C ALA A 141 -0.03 8.44 10.95
N SER A 142 1.11 7.84 11.31
CA SER A 142 2.35 8.54 11.70
C SER A 142 3.33 8.77 10.55
N SER A 143 3.04 8.25 9.35
CA SER A 143 3.90 8.45 8.17
C SER A 143 3.87 9.88 7.67
N LYS A 144 4.95 10.27 6.99
CA LYS A 144 4.99 11.54 6.26
C LYS A 144 3.92 11.56 5.16
N PRO A 145 3.09 12.62 5.07
CA PRO A 145 2.14 12.75 3.97
C PRO A 145 2.83 12.99 2.63
N VAL A 146 2.24 12.41 1.58
CA VAL A 146 2.70 12.43 0.20
C VAL A 146 1.65 13.11 -0.66
N ASP A 147 2.08 13.93 -1.61
CA ASP A 147 1.18 14.57 -2.57
C ASP A 147 1.09 13.76 -3.86
N PHE A 148 -0.04 13.10 -4.06
CA PHE A 148 -0.37 12.29 -5.23
C PHE A 148 -0.91 13.09 -6.42
N GLY A 149 -0.93 14.42 -6.33
CA GLY A 149 -1.45 15.28 -7.39
C GLY A 149 -0.78 15.04 -8.75
N ASN A 150 0.51 14.67 -8.75
CA ASN A 150 1.29 14.38 -9.96
C ASN A 150 1.24 12.93 -10.44
N GLN A 151 0.44 12.08 -9.79
CA GLN A 151 0.36 10.67 -10.14
C GLN A 151 -0.18 10.46 -11.57
N ARG A 152 0.22 9.36 -12.21
CA ARG A 152 -0.31 8.87 -13.49
C ARG A 152 -1.02 7.55 -13.30
N GLY A 153 -1.99 7.25 -14.15
CA GLY A 153 -2.72 5.99 -14.13
C GLY A 153 -4.22 6.17 -14.36
N ILE A 154 -5.03 5.49 -13.55
CA ILE A 154 -6.50 5.42 -13.71
C ILE A 154 -7.15 5.99 -12.44
N TYR A 155 -8.30 6.64 -12.58
CA TYR A 155 -9.11 7.06 -11.45
C TYR A 155 -10.59 6.78 -11.71
N ILE A 156 -11.33 6.64 -10.62
CA ILE A 156 -12.77 6.37 -10.59
C ILE A 156 -13.41 7.47 -9.77
N LEU A 157 -14.49 8.07 -10.28
CA LEU A 157 -15.32 9.03 -9.55
C LEU A 157 -16.59 8.34 -9.11
N TYR A 158 -16.99 8.60 -7.86
CA TYR A 158 -18.17 8.03 -7.25
C TYR A 158 -19.13 9.12 -6.78
N ASP A 159 -20.42 8.82 -6.86
CA ASP A 159 -21.45 9.43 -6.03
C ASP A 159 -21.83 8.40 -4.96
N HIS A 160 -21.40 8.66 -3.73
CA HIS A 160 -21.43 7.72 -2.62
C HIS A 160 -20.67 6.42 -2.95
N HIS A 161 -21.40 5.36 -3.32
CA HIS A 161 -20.86 4.05 -3.72
C HIS A 161 -21.09 3.75 -5.21
N THR A 162 -21.77 4.64 -5.93
CA THR A 162 -22.09 4.45 -7.35
C THR A 162 -20.95 5.00 -8.21
N VAL A 163 -20.39 4.17 -9.08
CA VAL A 163 -19.41 4.63 -10.08
C VAL A 163 -20.09 5.54 -11.09
N VAL A 164 -19.61 6.78 -11.20
CA VAL A 164 -20.17 7.79 -12.12
C VAL A 164 -19.27 7.97 -13.34
N TYR A 165 -17.96 7.83 -13.18
CA TYR A 165 -17.00 8.02 -14.26
C TYR A 165 -15.70 7.27 -13.99
N VAL A 166 -15.08 6.76 -15.06
CA VAL A 166 -13.72 6.21 -15.03
C VAL A 166 -12.87 7.00 -16.02
N GLY A 167 -11.73 7.48 -15.55
CA GLY A 167 -10.82 8.32 -16.32
C GLY A 167 -9.38 7.83 -16.29
N ARG A 168 -8.59 8.32 -17.24
CA ARG A 168 -7.15 8.09 -17.33
C ARG A 168 -6.38 9.40 -17.15
N SER A 169 -5.17 9.28 -16.60
CA SER A 169 -4.22 10.35 -16.37
C SER A 169 -2.85 9.92 -16.92
N VAL A 170 -2.56 10.29 -18.17
CA VAL A 170 -1.31 9.93 -18.86
C VAL A 170 -0.49 11.19 -19.10
N ASP A 171 -0.93 12.04 -20.04
CA ASP A 171 -0.21 13.28 -20.39
C ASP A 171 -0.43 14.40 -19.36
N ARG A 172 -1.53 14.32 -18.62
CA ARG A 172 -1.87 15.26 -17.55
C ARG A 172 -1.80 14.55 -16.20
N PRO A 173 -1.37 15.24 -15.14
CA PRO A 173 -1.30 14.68 -13.80
C PRO A 173 -2.71 14.46 -13.20
N LEU A 174 -2.81 13.50 -12.29
CA LEU A 174 -4.07 13.06 -11.66
C LEU A 174 -4.85 14.25 -11.09
N GLY A 175 -4.20 15.08 -10.27
CA GLY A 175 -4.81 16.24 -9.63
C GLY A 175 -5.42 17.20 -10.65
N LYS A 176 -4.73 17.46 -11.76
CA LYS A 176 -5.26 18.33 -12.83
C LYS A 176 -6.52 17.75 -13.46
N ARG A 177 -6.55 16.44 -13.72
CA ARG A 177 -7.73 15.75 -14.28
C ARG A 177 -8.91 15.76 -13.30
N LEU A 178 -8.66 15.51 -12.02
CA LEU A 178 -9.69 15.59 -10.98
C LEU A 178 -10.24 17.01 -10.85
N TYR A 179 -9.38 18.04 -10.88
CA TYR A 179 -9.81 19.45 -10.85
C TYR A 179 -10.72 19.80 -12.04
N GLU A 180 -10.39 19.34 -13.25
CA GLU A 180 -11.24 19.55 -14.42
C GLU A 180 -12.67 19.01 -14.21
N HIS A 181 -12.81 17.86 -13.53
CA HIS A 181 -14.10 17.28 -13.16
C HIS A 181 -14.84 18.00 -12.04
N THR A 182 -14.25 19.02 -11.42
CA THR A 182 -14.96 19.89 -10.47
C THR A 182 -15.70 21.04 -11.14
N ILE A 183 -15.30 21.38 -12.37
CA ILE A 183 -15.80 22.53 -13.13
C ILE A 183 -16.59 22.14 -14.38
N ASP A 184 -16.42 20.92 -14.88
CA ASP A 184 -17.12 20.45 -16.06
C ASP A 184 -18.53 19.93 -15.75
N ARG A 185 -19.14 19.22 -16.70
CA ARG A 185 -20.48 18.63 -16.57
C ARG A 185 -20.62 17.60 -15.44
N LEU A 186 -19.50 17.08 -14.92
CA LEU A 186 -19.46 16.14 -13.80
C LEU A 186 -19.30 16.87 -12.45
N GLY A 187 -19.11 18.18 -12.43
CA GLY A 187 -18.81 18.99 -11.24
C GLY A 187 -19.71 18.79 -10.03
N SER A 188 -20.97 18.38 -10.20
CA SER A 188 -21.91 18.13 -9.09
C SER A 188 -22.34 16.67 -8.97
N ARG A 189 -21.68 15.76 -9.69
CA ARG A 189 -22.08 14.34 -9.82
C ARG A 189 -21.17 13.37 -9.09
N TRP A 190 -20.26 13.85 -8.25
CA TRP A 190 -19.35 13.00 -7.49
C TRP A 190 -18.89 13.68 -6.21
N ASP A 191 -18.72 12.86 -5.17
CA ASP A 191 -18.30 13.25 -3.82
C ASP A 191 -17.05 12.46 -3.38
N ARG A 192 -16.71 11.36 -4.05
CA ARG A 192 -15.53 10.54 -3.77
C ARG A 192 -14.79 10.12 -5.03
N PHE A 193 -13.54 9.73 -4.86
CA PHE A 193 -12.73 9.18 -5.94
C PHE A 193 -11.73 8.13 -5.45
N SER A 194 -11.42 7.16 -6.31
CA SER A 194 -10.30 6.24 -6.13
C SER A 194 -9.30 6.48 -7.25
N TRP A 195 -8.03 6.16 -7.00
CA TRP A 195 -6.97 6.28 -7.99
C TRP A 195 -5.99 5.11 -7.89
N PHE A 196 -5.42 4.75 -9.04
CA PHE A 196 -4.47 3.67 -9.20
C PHE A 196 -3.26 4.22 -9.94
N GLY A 197 -2.14 4.26 -9.23
CA GLY A 197 -0.94 5.02 -9.57
C GLY A 197 0.17 4.18 -10.19
N LEU A 198 0.89 4.77 -11.14
CA LEU A 198 2.01 4.15 -11.85
C LEU A 198 3.39 4.67 -11.41
N LEU A 199 3.45 5.82 -10.75
CA LEU A 199 4.69 6.36 -10.18
C LEU A 199 4.93 5.77 -8.80
N ASP A 200 6.18 5.49 -8.49
CA ASP A 200 6.61 5.04 -7.17
C ASP A 200 6.69 6.21 -6.19
N VAL A 201 6.63 5.88 -4.91
CA VAL A 201 6.78 6.85 -3.82
C VAL A 201 8.12 6.62 -3.16
N THR A 202 8.91 7.67 -3.07
CA THR A 202 10.19 7.65 -2.37
C THR A 202 9.99 7.88 -0.87
N ASP A 203 10.98 7.55 -0.04
CA ASP A 203 10.88 7.73 1.41
C ASP A 203 10.80 9.21 1.84
N ASP A 204 11.33 10.13 1.03
CA ASP A 204 11.16 11.58 1.23
C ASP A 204 9.75 12.07 0.84
N GLY A 205 8.89 11.20 0.29
CA GLY A 205 7.51 11.50 -0.05
C GLY A 205 7.35 12.23 -1.37
N THR A 206 8.27 12.01 -2.31
CA THR A 206 8.15 12.48 -3.69
C THR A 206 7.74 11.34 -4.62
N LEU A 207 7.22 11.68 -5.79
CA LEU A 207 6.82 10.70 -6.81
C LEU A 207 7.94 10.55 -7.83
N GLU A 208 8.30 9.31 -8.14
CA GLU A 208 9.34 8.97 -9.09
C GLU A 208 8.81 8.07 -10.22
N GLU A 209 9.24 8.35 -11.45
CA GLU A 209 8.92 7.51 -12.61
C GLU A 209 10.00 6.46 -12.80
N ILE A 210 9.67 5.21 -12.48
CA ILE A 210 10.56 4.06 -12.67
C ILE A 210 10.15 3.32 -13.96
N PRO A 211 11.10 2.93 -14.83
CA PRO A 211 10.78 2.16 -16.04
C PRO A 211 10.03 0.87 -15.72
N ILE A 212 8.84 0.70 -16.30
CA ILE A 212 8.00 -0.48 -16.06
C ILE A 212 8.30 -1.53 -17.13
N GLN A 213 8.67 -2.74 -16.71
CA GLN A 213 8.67 -3.91 -17.58
C GLN A 213 7.29 -4.57 -17.54
N VAL A 214 6.53 -4.44 -18.62
CA VAL A 214 5.19 -5.05 -18.72
C VAL A 214 5.31 -6.42 -19.39
N THR A 215 4.92 -7.47 -18.67
CA THR A 215 4.77 -8.83 -19.19
C THR A 215 3.29 -9.18 -19.25
N LEU A 216 2.91 -10.21 -20.01
CA LEU A 216 1.52 -10.66 -20.04
C LEU A 216 1.03 -11.10 -18.63
N PRO A 217 1.80 -11.86 -17.82
CA PRO A 217 1.43 -12.16 -16.45
C PRO A 217 1.22 -10.92 -15.58
N SER A 218 2.15 -9.95 -15.61
CA SER A 218 2.03 -8.74 -14.78
C SER A 218 0.84 -7.86 -15.19
N LEU A 219 0.54 -7.80 -16.49
CA LEU A 219 -0.64 -7.11 -17.00
C LEU A 219 -1.94 -7.76 -16.52
N ILE A 220 -2.06 -9.10 -16.64
CA ILE A 220 -3.26 -9.84 -16.21
C ILE A 220 -3.47 -9.66 -14.71
N ALA A 221 -2.41 -9.83 -13.91
CA ALA A 221 -2.46 -9.63 -12.46
C ALA A 221 -2.90 -8.20 -12.09
N THR A 222 -2.38 -7.19 -12.80
CA THR A 222 -2.76 -5.79 -12.58
C THR A 222 -4.24 -5.55 -12.89
N LEU A 223 -4.73 -6.07 -14.02
CA LEU A 223 -6.14 -5.90 -14.43
C LEU A 223 -7.10 -6.60 -13.49
N GLU A 224 -6.79 -7.86 -13.11
CA GLU A 224 -7.57 -8.61 -12.13
C GLU A 224 -7.70 -7.83 -10.84
N ALA A 225 -6.59 -7.32 -10.33
CA ALA A 225 -6.60 -6.67 -9.04
C ALA A 225 -7.28 -5.29 -9.05
N LEU A 226 -7.12 -4.51 -10.12
CA LEU A 226 -7.90 -3.28 -10.29
C LEU A 226 -9.40 -3.60 -10.25
N LEU A 227 -9.85 -4.68 -10.90
CA LEU A 227 -11.25 -5.10 -10.87
C LEU A 227 -11.69 -5.59 -9.48
N ILE A 228 -10.85 -6.31 -8.76
CA ILE A 228 -11.15 -6.76 -7.40
C ILE A 228 -11.29 -5.57 -6.45
N GLU A 229 -10.37 -4.61 -6.50
CA GLU A 229 -10.40 -3.44 -5.62
C GLU A 229 -11.54 -2.48 -5.98
N ALA A 230 -11.78 -2.24 -7.27
CA ALA A 230 -12.82 -1.31 -7.71
C ALA A 230 -14.24 -1.87 -7.57
N LEU A 231 -14.44 -3.18 -7.73
CA LEU A 231 -15.78 -3.79 -7.73
C LEU A 231 -16.13 -4.48 -6.41
N GLU A 232 -15.15 -4.72 -5.54
CA GLU A 232 -15.29 -5.42 -4.26
C GLU A 232 -16.18 -6.68 -4.34
N PRO A 233 -15.96 -7.59 -5.30
CA PRO A 233 -16.90 -8.66 -5.57
C PRO A 233 -16.99 -9.64 -4.38
N PRO A 234 -18.19 -9.97 -3.88
CA PRO A 234 -18.37 -10.68 -2.61
C PRO A 234 -17.81 -12.12 -2.62
N GLN A 235 -17.58 -12.70 -3.80
CA GLN A 235 -17.04 -14.05 -3.95
C GLN A 235 -15.51 -14.08 -4.07
N ASN A 236 -14.86 -12.94 -4.27
CA ASN A 236 -13.39 -12.87 -4.31
C ASN A 236 -12.84 -12.85 -2.88
N ARG A 237 -12.64 -14.05 -2.33
CA ARG A 237 -12.00 -14.27 -1.04
C ARG A 237 -10.49 -14.02 -1.05
N LYS A 238 -9.89 -13.79 -2.22
CA LYS A 238 -8.45 -13.54 -2.41
C LYS A 238 -7.98 -12.15 -1.94
N ARG A 239 -8.80 -11.39 -1.20
CA ARG A 239 -8.32 -10.16 -0.55
C ARG A 239 -7.19 -10.54 0.42
N GLY A 240 -5.94 -10.22 0.06
CA GLY A 240 -4.80 -10.27 0.98
C GLY A 240 -3.66 -11.26 0.68
N ASP A 241 -3.86 -12.35 -0.07
CA ASP A 241 -2.82 -13.40 -0.16
C ASP A 241 -1.75 -13.16 -1.24
N ASP A 242 -2.07 -12.47 -2.34
CA ASP A 242 -1.13 -12.23 -3.46
C ASP A 242 -1.08 -10.76 -3.94
N PHE A 243 -1.92 -9.89 -3.36
CA PHE A 243 -2.04 -8.50 -3.81
C PHE A 243 -1.29 -7.54 -2.89
N SER A 244 -0.05 -7.23 -3.29
CA SER A 244 0.94 -6.46 -2.52
C SER A 244 1.04 -4.99 -2.98
N VAL A 245 -0.04 -4.40 -3.52
CA VAL A 245 -0.01 -2.98 -3.93
C VAL A 245 -0.15 -2.10 -2.69
N MET A 246 0.69 -1.06 -2.60
CA MET A 246 0.69 -0.17 -1.45
C MET A 246 -0.53 0.77 -1.49
N GLU A 247 -1.42 0.62 -0.53
CA GLU A 247 -2.56 1.51 -0.33
C GLU A 247 -2.17 2.74 0.51
N TYR A 248 -2.67 3.91 0.12
CA TYR A 248 -2.56 5.15 0.85
C TYR A 248 -3.93 5.65 1.30
N ILE A 249 -4.01 5.98 2.57
CA ILE A 249 -5.19 6.58 3.20
C ILE A 249 -5.11 8.10 3.01
N GLN A 250 -6.24 8.71 2.66
CA GLN A 250 -6.31 10.16 2.47
C GLN A 250 -5.94 10.92 3.75
N ASP A 251 -5.11 11.96 3.60
CA ASP A 251 -4.88 12.98 4.62
C ASP A 251 -5.55 14.29 4.17
N VAL A 252 -6.09 15.04 5.13
CA VAL A 252 -6.76 16.30 4.84
C VAL A 252 -5.72 17.35 4.45
N ASP A 253 -6.00 18.11 3.40
CA ASP A 253 -5.14 19.20 2.95
C ASP A 253 -4.82 20.15 4.13
N PRO A 254 -3.54 20.43 4.44
CA PRO A 254 -3.15 21.34 5.52
C PRO A 254 -3.83 22.71 5.44
N GLU A 255 -4.14 23.18 4.22
CA GLU A 255 -4.83 24.45 4.01
C GLU A 255 -6.28 24.42 4.55
N LEU A 256 -6.95 23.27 4.51
CA LEU A 256 -8.30 23.11 5.11
C LEU A 256 -8.23 23.10 6.64
N LYS A 257 -7.25 22.38 7.20
CA LYS A 257 -7.03 22.33 8.66
C LYS A 257 -6.78 23.74 9.23
N GLU A 258 -5.96 24.53 8.55
CA GLU A 258 -5.67 25.91 8.95
C GLU A 258 -6.91 26.81 8.90
N ARG A 259 -7.72 26.70 7.83
CA ARG A 259 -8.97 27.46 7.71
C ARG A 259 -9.96 27.11 8.81
N GLU A 260 -10.08 25.83 9.16
CA GLU A 260 -10.95 25.37 10.25
C GLU A 260 -10.48 25.90 11.61
N LEU A 261 -9.16 25.85 11.87
CA LEU A 261 -8.57 26.41 13.08
C LEU A 261 -8.84 27.92 13.20
N GLN A 262 -8.66 28.67 12.12
CA GLN A 262 -8.94 30.12 12.11
C GLN A 262 -10.43 30.41 12.35
N ASN A 263 -11.33 29.62 11.76
CA ASN A 263 -12.77 29.79 11.93
C ASN A 263 -13.20 29.47 13.38
N THR A 264 -12.65 28.43 13.99
CA THR A 264 -12.94 28.07 15.39
C THR A 264 -12.43 29.14 16.35
N LEU A 265 -11.22 29.66 16.15
CA LEU A 265 -10.67 30.77 16.95
C LEU A 265 -11.55 32.02 16.87
N ARG A 266 -11.96 32.44 15.66
CA ARG A 266 -12.87 33.58 15.47
C ARG A 266 -14.22 33.38 16.17
N ALA A 267 -14.78 32.17 16.12
CA ALA A 267 -16.03 31.85 16.79
C ALA A 267 -15.90 31.93 18.32
N ILE A 268 -14.77 31.48 18.87
CA ILE A 268 -14.48 31.60 20.31
C ILE A 268 -14.34 33.08 20.72
N GLU A 269 -13.60 33.88 19.96
CA GLU A 269 -13.46 35.33 20.21
C GLU A 269 -14.80 36.06 20.23
N GLN A 270 -15.69 35.75 19.27
CA GLN A 270 -17.03 36.33 19.22
C GLN A 270 -17.88 35.94 20.43
N LYS A 271 -17.82 34.69 20.88
CA LYS A 271 -18.52 34.24 22.10
C LYS A 271 -18.01 34.95 23.35
N LEU A 272 -16.70 35.13 23.47
CA LEU A 272 -16.09 35.83 24.61
C LEU A 272 -16.47 37.32 24.64
N ARG A 273 -16.50 37.98 23.47
CA ARG A 273 -16.95 39.39 23.36
C ARG A 273 -18.45 39.56 23.61
N GLY A 274 -19.28 38.56 23.29
CA GLY A 274 -20.73 38.58 23.54
C GLY A 274 -21.15 38.18 24.96
N GLN A 275 -20.21 37.76 25.81
CA GLN A 275 -20.42 37.44 27.23
C GLN A 275 -19.94 38.55 28.19
N SER A 276 -19.43 39.66 27.67
CA SER A 276 -19.05 40.87 28.43
C SER A 276 -20.15 41.92 28.40
#